data_AF-A0A5E4PRW4-F1
#
_entry.id   AF-A0A5E4PRW4-F1
#
_cell.length_a   1.000
_cell.length_b   1.000
_cell.length_c   1.000
_cell.angle_alpha   90.00
_cell.angle_beta   90.00
_cell.angle_gamma   90.00
#
_symmetry.space_group_name_H-M   'P 1'
#
loop_
_entity.id
_entity.type
_entity.pdbx_description
1 polymer ?
#
loop_
_entity_poly.entity_id
_entity_poly.type
_entity_poly.pdbx_seq_one_letter_code
_entity_poly.pdbx_strand_id
1 'polypeptide(L)'
;MIGDTNIFITDKALAQGEIEIMIAEESARGKKYGWEAVTTMLWFGAKYIKLKRYEAKISMSNTVSIRMFTKLGFIEVSRSNVFQEVTLQKNVSADWVEPLQSLYKWEVKNYK
;
A
#
# COMPACT_ATOMS: atom_id res chain seq x y z
N MET A 1 -2.93 -12.25 15.75
CA MET A 1 -2.70 -11.46 14.51
C MET A 1 -3.78 -10.38 14.48
N ILE A 2 -3.42 -9.11 14.32
CA ILE A 2 -4.36 -7.97 14.44
C ILE A 2 -4.86 -7.45 13.09
N GLY A 3 -4.26 -7.91 12.00
CA GLY A 3 -4.43 -7.42 10.63
C GLY A 3 -3.28 -7.90 9.74
N ASP A 4 -3.34 -7.51 8.47
CA ASP A 4 -2.44 -7.95 7.41
C ASP A 4 -2.38 -6.94 6.26
N THR A 5 -1.36 -7.07 5.42
CA THR A 5 -1.20 -6.30 4.17
C THR A 5 -0.73 -7.25 3.07
N ASN A 6 -1.22 -7.03 1.85
CA ASN A 6 -0.99 -7.92 0.71
C ASN A 6 -0.63 -7.11 -0.53
N ILE A 7 0.17 -7.71 -1.42
CA ILE A 7 0.38 -7.21 -2.79
C ILE A 7 -0.07 -8.29 -3.78
N PHE A 8 -1.04 -7.95 -4.63
CA PHE A 8 -1.47 -8.81 -5.74
C PHE A 8 -0.86 -8.30 -7.04
N ILE A 9 -0.12 -9.14 -7.77
CA ILE A 9 0.47 -8.73 -9.05
C ILE A 9 -0.60 -8.79 -10.14
N THR A 10 -1.14 -7.63 -10.51
CA THR A 10 -2.28 -7.51 -11.45
C THR A 10 -1.82 -7.45 -12.90
N ASP A 11 -0.63 -6.93 -13.17
CA ASP A 11 -0.03 -6.91 -14.51
C ASP A 11 1.49 -7.12 -14.43
N LYS A 12 1.94 -8.26 -14.93
CA LYS A 12 3.38 -8.61 -14.94
C LYS A 12 4.17 -7.82 -15.99
N ALA A 13 3.57 -7.51 -17.14
CA ALA A 13 4.26 -6.79 -18.22
C ALA A 13 4.51 -5.33 -17.81
N LEU A 14 3.56 -4.73 -17.08
CA LEU A 14 3.67 -3.37 -16.57
C LEU A 14 4.33 -3.30 -15.17
N ALA A 15 4.65 -4.46 -14.58
CA ALA A 15 5.12 -4.58 -13.20
C ALA A 15 4.22 -3.80 -12.23
N GLN A 16 2.92 -4.07 -12.29
CA GLN A 16 1.89 -3.47 -11.44
C GLN A 16 1.44 -4.43 -10.35
N GLY A 17 1.23 -3.87 -9.16
CA GLY A 17 0.61 -4.58 -8.05
C GLY A 17 -0.50 -3.78 -7.37
N GLU A 18 -1.53 -4.47 -6.92
CA GLU A 18 -2.58 -3.94 -6.06
C GLU A 18 -2.17 -4.12 -4.59
N ILE A 19 -2.14 -3.03 -3.83
CA ILE A 19 -1.76 -3.02 -2.41
C ILE A 19 -3.01 -2.96 -1.54
N GLU A 20 -3.10 -3.88 -0.59
CA GLU A 20 -4.19 -3.95 0.38
C GLU A 20 -3.67 -3.90 1.82
N ILE A 21 -4.48 -3.38 2.74
CA ILE A 21 -4.17 -3.28 4.18
C ILE A 21 -5.45 -3.32 4.99
N MET A 22 -5.46 -4.15 6.04
CA MET A 22 -6.54 -4.26 7.01
C MET A 22 -5.99 -4.32 8.44
N ILE A 23 -6.63 -3.58 9.35
CA ILE A 23 -6.47 -3.76 10.80
C ILE A 23 -7.82 -4.20 11.35
N ALA A 24 -7.96 -5.51 11.52
CA ALA A 24 -9.18 -6.15 11.97
C ALA A 24 -9.50 -5.76 13.42
N GLU A 25 -8.49 -5.76 14.30
CA GLU A 25 -8.69 -5.49 15.72
C GLU A 25 -8.92 -4.00 16.01
N GLU A 26 -10.10 -3.66 16.52
CA GLU A 26 -10.49 -2.26 16.77
C GLU A 26 -9.59 -1.56 17.77
N SER A 27 -9.17 -2.29 18.81
CA SER A 27 -8.25 -1.82 19.86
C SER A 27 -6.88 -1.38 19.29
N ALA A 28 -6.53 -1.88 18.09
CA ALA A 28 -5.27 -1.62 17.42
C ALA A 28 -5.38 -0.52 16.34
N ARG A 29 -6.59 -0.06 16.00
CA ARG A 29 -6.79 1.02 15.03
C ARG A 29 -6.34 2.37 15.62
N GLY A 30 -6.00 3.33 14.75
CA GLY A 30 -5.55 4.66 15.16
C GLY A 30 -4.12 4.73 15.74
N LYS A 31 -3.45 3.59 15.96
CA LYS A 31 -2.08 3.49 16.52
C LYS A 31 -0.98 3.45 15.46
N LYS A 32 -1.30 3.81 14.20
CA LYS A 32 -0.40 3.79 13.04
C LYS A 32 0.13 2.43 12.58
N TYR A 33 -0.27 1.29 13.15
CA TYR A 33 0.16 -0.03 12.67
C TYR A 33 -0.08 -0.26 11.17
N GLY A 34 -1.23 0.17 10.64
CA GLY A 34 -1.51 0.08 9.21
C GLY A 34 -0.58 0.94 8.34
N TRP A 35 -0.13 2.09 8.86
CA TRP A 35 0.85 2.95 8.19
C TRP A 35 2.22 2.26 8.11
N GLU A 36 2.67 1.66 9.20
CA GLU A 36 3.97 0.97 9.24
C GLU A 36 3.92 -0.25 8.30
N ALA A 37 2.87 -1.05 8.38
CA ALA A 37 2.69 -2.23 7.54
C ALA A 37 2.66 -1.88 6.04
N VAL A 38 1.84 -0.90 5.63
CA VAL A 38 1.71 -0.54 4.21
C VAL A 38 2.98 0.10 3.66
N THR A 39 3.67 0.96 4.41
CA THR A 39 4.92 1.59 3.95
C THR A 39 6.05 0.56 3.80
N THR A 40 6.14 -0.40 4.72
CA THR A 40 7.06 -1.54 4.63
C THR A 40 6.79 -2.33 3.35
N MET A 41 5.52 -2.68 3.11
CA MET A 41 5.10 -3.52 2.00
C MET A 41 5.33 -2.82 0.64
N LEU A 42 5.07 -1.51 0.55
CA LEU A 42 5.35 -0.70 -0.64
C LEU A 42 6.85 -0.63 -0.96
N TRP A 43 7.70 -0.43 0.05
CA TRP A 43 9.15 -0.49 -0.12
C TRP A 43 9.60 -1.88 -0.59
N PHE A 44 9.08 -2.93 0.06
CA PHE A 44 9.41 -4.32 -0.29
C PHE A 44 9.03 -4.65 -1.74
N GLY A 45 7.81 -4.32 -2.17
CA GLY A 45 7.37 -4.58 -3.54
C GLY A 45 8.18 -3.81 -4.59
N ALA A 46 8.62 -2.60 -4.29
CA ALA A 46 9.46 -1.82 -5.19
C ALA A 46 10.88 -2.41 -5.27
N LYS A 47 11.46 -2.75 -4.11
CA LYS A 47 12.86 -3.18 -4.01
C LYS A 47 13.07 -4.62 -4.47
N TYR A 48 12.19 -5.54 -4.07
CA TYR A 48 12.39 -6.98 -4.26
C TYR A 48 11.50 -7.58 -5.34
N ILE A 49 10.23 -7.14 -5.45
CA ILE A 49 9.32 -7.60 -6.51
C ILE A 49 9.52 -6.82 -7.82
N LYS A 50 10.19 -5.65 -7.75
CA LYS A 50 10.45 -4.75 -8.90
C LYS A 50 9.20 -4.15 -9.52
N LEU A 51 8.18 -3.91 -8.68
CA LEU A 51 6.98 -3.18 -9.09
C LEU A 51 7.34 -1.75 -9.50
N LYS A 52 6.72 -1.29 -10.59
CA LYS A 52 6.82 0.07 -11.13
C LYS A 52 5.58 0.91 -10.82
N ARG A 53 4.47 0.28 -10.47
CA ARG A 53 3.20 0.93 -10.23
C ARG A 53 2.40 0.19 -9.16
N TYR A 54 1.77 0.96 -8.29
CA TYR A 54 0.82 0.47 -7.30
C TYR A 54 -0.58 0.98 -7.57
N GLU A 55 -1.56 0.15 -7.29
CA GLU A 55 -2.98 0.51 -7.21
C GLU A 55 -3.53 0.17 -5.83
N ALA A 56 -4.45 0.99 -5.32
CA ALA A 56 -5.22 0.69 -4.13
C ALA A 56 -6.70 0.92 -4.45
N LYS A 57 -7.49 -0.14 -4.33
CA LYS A 57 -8.94 -0.08 -4.47
C LYS A 57 -9.58 -0.03 -3.09
N ILE A 58 -10.38 1.00 -2.85
CA ILE A 58 -10.84 1.33 -1.50
C ILE A 58 -12.32 1.70 -1.57
N SER A 59 -13.12 1.13 -0.67
CA SER A 59 -14.51 1.56 -0.52
C SER A 59 -14.61 3.06 -0.26
N MET A 60 -15.54 3.75 -0.91
CA MET A 60 -15.71 5.21 -0.79
C MET A 60 -16.02 5.67 0.64
N SER A 61 -16.59 4.78 1.48
CA SER A 61 -16.87 5.06 2.89
C SER A 61 -15.62 4.97 3.79
N ASN A 62 -14.55 4.31 3.32
CA ASN A 62 -13.30 4.16 4.07
C ASN A 62 -12.39 5.37 3.90
N THR A 63 -12.84 6.51 4.45
CA THR A 63 -12.13 7.78 4.42
C THR A 63 -10.75 7.72 5.10
N VAL A 64 -10.57 6.81 6.07
CA VAL A 64 -9.30 6.60 6.77
C VAL A 64 -8.24 6.06 5.82
N SER A 65 -8.54 4.97 5.10
CA SER A 65 -7.61 4.39 4.12
C SER A 65 -7.38 5.34 2.94
N ILE A 66 -8.43 5.99 2.42
CA ILE A 66 -8.29 6.97 1.35
C ILE A 66 -7.29 8.07 1.76
N ARG A 67 -7.48 8.68 2.94
CA ARG A 67 -6.57 9.72 3.44
C ARG A 67 -5.15 9.20 3.65
N MET A 68 -4.99 7.96 4.10
CA MET A 68 -3.68 7.34 4.26
C MET A 68 -2.95 7.22 2.93
N PHE A 69 -3.59 6.67 1.89
CA PHE A 69 -2.98 6.52 0.57
C PHE A 69 -2.72 7.87 -0.11
N THR A 70 -3.62 8.85 0.03
CA THR A 70 -3.36 10.22 -0.45
C THR A 70 -2.13 10.83 0.22
N LYS A 71 -1.93 10.63 1.54
CA LYS A 71 -0.71 11.08 2.24
C LYS A 71 0.56 10.38 1.75
N LEU A 72 0.44 9.15 1.27
CA LEU A 72 1.53 8.41 0.63
C LEU A 72 1.77 8.87 -0.82
N GLY A 73 1.03 9.86 -1.31
CA GLY A 73 1.18 10.43 -2.64
C GLY A 73 0.46 9.66 -3.74
N PHE A 74 -0.47 8.76 -3.39
CA PHE A 74 -1.36 8.15 -4.37
C PHE A 74 -2.39 9.17 -4.86
N ILE A 75 -2.74 9.08 -6.13
CA ILE A 75 -3.74 9.92 -6.79
C ILE A 75 -4.95 9.09 -7.22
N GLU A 76 -6.14 9.67 -7.16
CA GLU A 76 -7.36 9.03 -7.67
C GLU A 76 -7.31 8.98 -9.20
N VAL A 77 -7.52 7.79 -9.77
CA VAL A 77 -7.52 7.56 -11.23
C VAL A 77 -8.88 7.09 -11.74
N SER A 78 -9.71 6.50 -10.88
CA SER A 78 -11.08 6.13 -11.23
C SER A 78 -11.98 6.04 -10.00
N ARG A 79 -13.29 6.12 -10.24
CA ARG A 79 -14.35 6.02 -9.24
C ARG A 79 -15.53 5.24 -9.79
N SER A 80 -16.00 4.23 -9.07
CA SER A 80 -17.15 3.42 -9.47
C SER A 80 -18.30 3.56 -8.48
N ASN A 81 -19.37 4.23 -8.91
CA ASN A 81 -20.60 4.34 -8.12
C ASN A 81 -21.36 3.01 -8.02
N VAL A 82 -21.14 2.07 -8.94
CA VAL A 82 -21.79 0.75 -8.88
C VAL A 82 -21.16 -0.10 -7.77
N PHE A 83 -19.82 -0.08 -7.67
CA PHE A 83 -19.09 -0.85 -6.66
C PHE A 83 -18.83 -0.06 -5.37
N GLN A 84 -19.22 1.21 -5.32
CA GLN A 84 -18.94 2.12 -4.20
C GLN A 84 -17.45 2.14 -3.83
N GLU A 85 -16.59 2.24 -4.85
CA GLU A 85 -15.14 2.11 -4.75
C GLU A 85 -14.40 3.24 -5.47
N VAL A 86 -13.28 3.66 -4.90
CA VAL A 86 -12.28 4.53 -5.55
C VAL A 86 -11.00 3.73 -5.84
N THR A 87 -10.42 3.93 -7.02
CA THR A 87 -9.09 3.40 -7.35
C THR A 87 -8.07 4.54 -7.27
N LEU A 88 -7.06 4.34 -6.43
CA LEU A 88 -5.91 5.23 -6.29
C LEU A 88 -4.67 4.57 -6.90
N GLN A 89 -3.74 5.37 -7.43
CA GLN A 89 -2.53 4.86 -8.08
C GLN A 89 -1.28 5.66 -7.65
N LYS A 90 -0.13 4.98 -7.61
CA LYS A 90 1.19 5.61 -7.45
C LYS A 90 2.24 4.93 -8.34
N ASN A 91 2.94 5.72 -9.14
CA ASN A 91 4.13 5.26 -9.84
C ASN A 91 5.33 5.24 -8.88
N VAL A 92 6.15 4.20 -9.01
CA VAL A 92 7.36 4.00 -8.22
C VAL A 92 8.47 4.87 -8.79
N SER A 93 9.06 5.70 -7.95
CA SER A 93 10.22 6.54 -8.25
C SER A 93 11.21 6.50 -7.10
N ALA A 94 12.50 6.77 -7.37
CA ALA A 94 13.54 6.67 -6.35
C ALA A 94 13.30 7.66 -5.19
N ASP A 95 12.95 8.90 -5.51
CA ASP A 95 12.61 9.95 -4.55
C ASP A 95 11.41 9.60 -3.66
N TRP A 96 10.51 8.75 -4.14
CA TRP A 96 9.38 8.29 -3.35
C TRP A 96 9.69 7.07 -2.48
N VAL A 97 10.50 6.12 -2.97
CA VAL A 97 10.81 4.87 -2.25
C VAL A 97 11.90 5.05 -1.20
N GLU A 98 12.90 5.89 -1.46
CA GLU A 98 14.03 6.10 -0.54
C GLU A 98 13.57 6.58 0.86
N PRO A 99 12.64 7.53 1.00
CA PRO A 99 12.10 7.91 2.31
C PRO A 99 11.37 6.77 3.02
N LEU A 100 10.70 5.86 2.30
CA LEU A 100 9.99 4.73 2.92
C LEU A 100 10.96 3.79 3.64
N GLN A 101 12.17 3.62 3.11
CA GLN A 101 13.22 2.81 3.73
C GLN A 101 13.75 3.43 5.03
N SER A 102 13.80 4.76 5.11
CA SER A 102 14.38 5.46 6.26
C SER A 102 13.42 5.59 7.44
N LEU A 103 12.12 5.33 7.23
CA LEU A 103 11.11 5.39 8.29
C LEU A 103 11.40 4.39 9.42
N TYR A 104 12.00 3.24 9.11
CA TYR A 104 12.17 2.15 10.05
C TYR A 104 13.49 1.41 9.82
N LYS A 105 14.09 0.90 10.90
CA LYS A 105 15.31 0.10 10.84
C LYS A 105 14.93 -1.39 10.84
N TRP A 106 15.06 -2.04 9.69
CA TRP A 106 14.81 -3.48 9.55
C TRP A 106 15.74 -4.13 8.53
N GLU A 107 15.85 -5.46 8.59
CA GLU A 107 16.60 -6.28 7.63
C GLU A 107 15.71 -7.39 7.09
N VAL A 108 15.80 -7.65 5.78
CA VAL A 108 15.13 -8.80 5.16
C VAL A 108 16.00 -10.03 5.37
N LYS A 109 15.49 -11.01 6.12
CA LYS A 109 16.16 -12.30 6.34
C LYS A 109 15.65 -13.32 5.33
N ASN A 110 16.59 -14.00 4.67
CA ASN A 110 16.28 -15.15 3.83
C ASN A 110 16.36 -16.40 4.71
N TYR A 111 15.24 -17.10 4.86
CA TYR A 111 15.21 -18.42 5.48
C TYR A 111 15.29 -19.45 4.35
N LYS A 112 16.30 -20.34 4.44
CA LYS A 112 16.46 -21.48 3.53
C LYS A 112 15.69 -22.68 4.05
#